data_AF-A0A838RQQ2-F1
#
_entry.id   AF-A0A838RQQ2-F1
#
_cell.length_a   1.000
_cell.length_b   1.000
_cell.length_c   1.000
_cell.angle_alpha   90.00
_cell.angle_beta   90.00
_cell.angle_gamma   90.00
#
_symmetry.space_group_name_H-M   'P 1'
#
loop_
_entity.id
_entity.type
_entity.pdbx_description
1 polymer ?
#
loop_
_entity_poly.entity_id
_entity_poly.type
_entity_poly.pdbx_seq_one_letter_code
_entity_poly.pdbx_strand_id
1 'polypeptide(L)'
;IMMADDDRTVTVLQGRGTAAYTPLEQYGGDSGHTDGRSDIYSFAATLYHLLTGQLPTDAKERFLHPGKLPRPRELNSTLSSQSEEGLLWALETHPDARPATIEEFLQGLAQGVSDDGGRPRPTPSWESALATHRQLLPIAFFLLLLALFLTWQLSQLPPV
;
A
#
# COMPACT_ATOMS: atom_id res chain seq x y z
N ILE A 1 15.04 -56.15 26.98
CA ILE A 1 13.79 -55.37 27.20
C ILE A 1 14.15 -53.95 26.77
N MET A 2 13.84 -53.59 25.52
CA MET A 2 12.93 -52.48 25.13
C MET A 2 13.38 -51.11 25.65
N MET A 3 13.49 -50.02 24.88
CA MET A 3 13.06 -49.70 23.51
C MET A 3 13.84 -48.45 23.04
N ALA A 4 14.00 -48.34 21.72
CA ALA A 4 14.51 -47.17 21.02
C ALA A 4 13.51 -46.00 21.05
N ASP A 5 14.02 -44.77 21.07
CA ASP A 5 13.38 -43.62 20.39
C ASP A 5 14.42 -42.50 20.21
N ASP A 6 15.16 -42.50 19.10
CA ASP A 6 16.02 -41.37 18.72
C ASP A 6 16.00 -41.10 17.20
N ASP A 7 14.86 -41.37 16.56
CA ASP A 7 14.62 -41.05 15.15
C ASP A 7 13.53 -39.98 15.02
N ARG A 8 13.80 -38.79 15.56
CA ARG A 8 13.09 -37.59 15.08
C ARG A 8 13.62 -37.27 13.68
N THR A 9 13.04 -37.91 12.68
CA THR A 9 13.21 -37.51 11.28
C THR A 9 12.59 -36.13 11.12
N VAL A 10 13.41 -35.08 11.28
CA VAL A 10 13.03 -33.71 10.92
C VAL A 10 13.04 -33.66 9.40
N THR A 11 11.91 -34.02 8.78
CA THR A 11 11.70 -33.76 7.37
C THR A 11 11.57 -32.25 7.19
N VAL A 12 12.69 -31.57 6.93
CA VAL A 12 12.67 -30.20 6.43
C VAL A 12 12.15 -30.27 4.99
N LEU A 13 10.82 -30.28 4.84
CA LEU A 13 10.16 -30.00 3.58
C LEU A 13 10.52 -28.55 3.22
N GLN A 14 11.62 -28.38 2.50
CA GLN A 14 12.05 -27.09 2.01
C GLN A 14 11.09 -26.69 0.89
N GLY A 15 9.93 -26.13 1.28
CA GLY A 15 8.91 -25.56 0.41
C GLY A 15 9.43 -24.33 -0.31
N ARG A 16 10.39 -24.50 -1.22
CA ARG A 16 11.04 -23.42 -1.97
C ARG A 16 10.06 -22.57 -2.79
N GLY A 17 8.88 -23.11 -3.14
CA GLY A 17 7.83 -22.37 -3.85
C GLY A 17 6.99 -21.46 -2.94
N THR A 18 6.74 -21.85 -1.69
CA THR A 18 5.89 -21.08 -0.76
C THR A 18 6.67 -20.04 0.02
N ALA A 19 7.96 -20.31 0.31
CA ALA A 19 8.83 -19.48 1.14
C ALA A 19 8.87 -17.99 0.73
N ALA A 20 8.81 -17.71 -0.58
CA ALA A 20 8.79 -16.34 -1.12
C ALA A 20 7.53 -15.55 -0.72
N TYR A 21 6.42 -16.25 -0.48
CA TYR A 21 5.14 -15.66 -0.06
C TYR A 21 4.91 -15.75 1.45
N THR A 22 5.79 -16.48 2.16
CA THR A 22 5.65 -16.73 3.59
C THR A 22 6.27 -15.58 4.39
N PRO A 23 5.51 -14.90 5.26
CA PRO A 23 6.05 -13.88 6.14
C PRO A 23 7.00 -14.47 7.18
N LEU A 24 7.91 -13.63 7.70
CA LEU A 24 9.02 -14.07 8.56
C LEU A 24 8.55 -14.80 9.83
N GLU A 25 7.47 -14.34 10.44
CA GLU A 25 6.91 -14.91 11.67
C GLU A 25 6.43 -16.36 11.52
N GLN A 26 6.15 -16.83 10.30
CA GLN A 26 5.73 -18.21 10.05
C GLN A 26 6.90 -19.21 9.96
N TYR A 27 8.15 -18.75 10.01
CA TYR A 27 9.33 -19.62 10.02
C TYR A 27 9.62 -20.26 11.39
N GLY A 28 9.03 -19.75 12.48
CA GLY A 28 9.21 -20.26 13.85
C GLY A 28 7.99 -21.05 14.32
N GLY A 29 8.01 -22.36 14.13
CA GLY A 29 6.86 -23.27 14.14
C GLY A 29 5.96 -23.37 15.37
N ASP A 30 6.10 -22.55 16.42
CA ASP A 30 5.34 -22.75 17.67
C ASP A 30 4.66 -21.51 18.30
N SER A 31 4.88 -20.26 17.84
CA SER A 31 4.31 -19.11 18.61
C SER A 31 4.29 -17.74 17.93
N GLY A 32 4.33 -17.66 16.60
CA GLY A 32 3.99 -16.42 15.91
C GLY A 32 2.48 -16.35 15.74
N HIS A 33 1.78 -15.52 16.52
CA HIS A 33 0.34 -15.28 16.32
C HIS A 33 0.13 -14.80 14.88
N THR A 34 -0.31 -15.71 14.01
CA THR A 34 -0.68 -15.40 12.63
C THR A 34 -1.96 -14.59 12.72
N ASP A 35 -1.82 -13.28 12.56
CA ASP A 35 -2.93 -12.34 12.46
C ASP A 35 -3.18 -12.03 10.97
N GLY A 36 -4.25 -11.31 10.64
CA GLY A 36 -4.59 -10.92 9.26
C GLY A 36 -3.44 -10.21 8.51
N ARG A 37 -2.47 -9.65 9.23
CA ARG A 37 -1.23 -9.08 8.68
C ARG A 37 -0.34 -10.09 7.95
N SER A 38 -0.41 -11.38 8.31
CA SER A 38 0.28 -12.46 7.60
C SER A 38 -0.36 -12.74 6.24
N ASP A 39 -1.69 -12.69 6.17
CA ASP A 39 -2.45 -12.82 4.93
C ASP A 39 -2.21 -11.62 4.01
N ILE A 40 -2.17 -10.41 4.58
CA ILE A 40 -1.82 -9.17 3.85
C ILE A 40 -0.43 -9.29 3.22
N TYR A 41 0.57 -9.78 3.98
CA TYR A 41 1.91 -10.00 3.43
C TYR A 41 1.90 -11.01 2.27
N SER A 42 1.26 -12.17 2.47
CA SER A 42 1.24 -13.24 1.47
C SER A 42 0.52 -12.81 0.19
N PHE A 43 -0.57 -12.03 0.34
CA PHE A 43 -1.28 -11.42 -0.76
C PHE A 43 -0.42 -10.36 -1.48
N ALA A 44 0.27 -9.49 -0.73
CA ALA A 44 1.17 -8.50 -1.31
C ALA A 44 2.36 -9.15 -2.04
N ALA A 45 2.92 -10.25 -1.52
CA ALA A 45 3.97 -11.02 -2.19
C ALA A 45 3.47 -11.64 -3.51
N THR A 46 2.23 -12.12 -3.52
CA THR A 46 1.57 -12.61 -4.73
C THR A 46 1.37 -11.49 -5.74
N LEU A 47 0.87 -10.33 -5.29
CA LEU A 47 0.65 -9.17 -6.14
C LEU A 47 1.98 -8.63 -6.71
N TYR A 48 3.04 -8.59 -5.92
CA TYR A 48 4.39 -8.24 -6.37
C TYR A 48 4.81 -9.13 -7.53
N HIS A 49 4.65 -10.45 -7.38
CA HIS A 49 5.02 -11.39 -8.43
C HIS A 49 4.20 -11.17 -9.70
N LEU A 50 2.89 -10.96 -9.58
CA LEU A 50 2.03 -10.70 -10.73
C LEU A 50 2.38 -9.38 -11.45
N LEU A 51 2.70 -8.33 -10.70
CA LEU A 51 2.95 -7.00 -11.26
C LEU A 51 4.37 -6.84 -11.84
N THR A 52 5.34 -7.60 -11.33
CA THR A 52 6.75 -7.48 -11.72
C THR A 52 7.24 -8.66 -12.57
N GLY A 53 6.51 -9.79 -12.56
CA GLY A 53 6.95 -11.03 -13.19
C GLY A 53 8.14 -11.70 -12.49
N GLN A 54 8.55 -11.24 -11.31
CA GLN A 54 9.65 -11.80 -10.54
C GLN A 54 9.20 -12.28 -9.16
N LEU A 55 9.81 -13.36 -8.68
CA LEU A 55 9.56 -13.86 -7.33
C LEU A 55 10.04 -12.81 -6.32
N PRO A 56 9.23 -12.46 -5.30
CA PRO A 56 9.70 -11.61 -4.22
C PRO A 56 10.85 -12.31 -3.47
N THR A 57 11.80 -11.51 -2.99
CA THR A 57 12.87 -12.02 -2.12
C THR A 57 12.28 -12.60 -0.83
N ASP A 58 12.76 -13.77 -0.43
CA ASP A 58 12.36 -14.48 0.80
C ASP A 58 12.39 -13.56 2.03
N ALA A 59 11.36 -13.62 2.87
CA ALA A 59 11.23 -12.79 4.07
C ALA A 59 12.43 -12.92 5.03
N LYS A 60 12.99 -14.13 5.17
CA LYS A 60 14.19 -14.39 5.97
C LYS A 60 15.43 -13.73 5.37
N GLU A 61 15.58 -13.79 4.05
CA GLU A 61 16.69 -13.11 3.37
C GLU A 61 16.57 -11.59 3.52
N ARG A 62 15.36 -11.04 3.38
CA ARG A 62 15.08 -9.61 3.58
C ARG A 62 15.35 -9.14 5.00
N PHE A 63 15.09 -9.99 6.00
CA PHE A 63 15.41 -9.70 7.40
C PHE A 63 16.92 -9.65 7.64
N LEU A 64 17.67 -10.61 7.10
CA LEU A 64 19.14 -10.67 7.25
C LEU A 64 19.86 -9.60 6.41
N HIS A 65 19.29 -9.24 5.27
CA HIS A 65 19.84 -8.30 4.31
C HIS A 65 18.76 -7.30 3.85
N PRO A 66 18.54 -6.22 4.62
CA PRO A 66 17.59 -5.18 4.26
C PRO A 66 17.89 -4.58 2.88
N GLY A 67 16.84 -4.32 2.09
CA GLY A 67 16.97 -3.74 0.74
C GLY A 67 17.26 -4.74 -0.39
N LYS A 68 17.24 -6.06 -0.12
CA LYS A 68 17.39 -7.08 -1.16
C LYS A 68 16.21 -7.24 -2.12
N LEU A 69 15.03 -6.78 -1.72
CA LEU A 69 13.85 -6.79 -2.58
C LEU A 69 13.96 -5.67 -3.63
N PRO A 70 14.03 -5.99 -4.93
CA PRO A 70 14.03 -4.97 -5.98
C PRO A 70 12.76 -4.14 -5.93
N ARG A 71 12.86 -2.84 -6.21
CA ARG A 71 11.66 -1.99 -6.20
C ARG A 71 10.74 -2.34 -7.37
N PRO A 72 9.42 -2.48 -7.14
CA PRO A 72 8.47 -2.83 -8.19
C PRO A 72 8.59 -1.98 -9.45
N ARG A 73 8.83 -0.66 -9.35
CA ARG A 73 8.95 0.25 -10.49
C ARG A 73 10.29 0.15 -11.22
N GLU A 74 11.33 -0.42 -10.60
CA GLU A 74 12.57 -0.77 -11.29
C GLU A 74 12.35 -1.93 -12.26
N LEU A 75 11.40 -2.84 -11.93
CA LEU A 75 11.05 -4.00 -12.76
C LEU A 75 9.90 -3.70 -13.73
N ASN A 76 8.92 -2.89 -13.30
CA ASN A 76 7.78 -2.48 -14.10
C ASN A 76 7.49 -0.98 -13.93
N SER A 77 8.03 -0.17 -14.84
CA SER A 77 7.89 1.30 -14.82
C SER A 77 6.47 1.81 -15.07
N THR A 78 5.53 0.95 -15.47
CA THR A 78 4.12 1.33 -15.66
C THR A 78 3.35 1.45 -14.35
N LEU A 79 3.91 0.91 -13.27
CA LEU A 79 3.34 1.05 -11.94
C LEU A 79 3.44 2.50 -11.45
N SER A 80 2.35 2.97 -10.84
CA SER A 80 2.33 4.26 -10.16
C SER A 80 3.19 4.22 -8.90
N SER A 81 3.68 5.39 -8.44
CA SER A 81 4.45 5.48 -7.20
C SER A 81 3.60 5.08 -5.98
N GLN A 82 2.30 5.40 -5.99
CA GLN A 82 1.37 5.06 -4.93
C GLN A 82 1.24 3.54 -4.75
N SER A 83 1.08 2.81 -5.86
CA SER A 83 0.95 1.37 -5.80
C SER A 83 2.25 0.69 -5.38
N GLU A 84 3.41 1.23 -5.78
CA GLU A 84 4.70 0.77 -5.26
C GLU A 84 4.83 0.99 -3.75
N GLU A 85 4.52 2.19 -3.26
CA GLU A 85 4.55 2.52 -1.82
C GLU A 85 3.65 1.60 -1.01
N GLY A 86 2.39 1.43 -1.44
CA GLY A 86 1.43 0.55 -0.77
C GLY A 86 1.87 -0.91 -0.77
N LEU A 87 2.43 -1.39 -1.88
CA LEU A 87 2.92 -2.76 -2.01
C LEU A 87 4.13 -3.02 -1.10
N LEU A 88 5.10 -2.09 -1.06
CA LEU A 88 6.27 -2.20 -0.19
C LEU A 88 5.88 -2.12 1.29
N TRP A 89 4.89 -1.29 1.63
CA TRP A 89 4.34 -1.19 2.98
C TRP A 89 3.71 -2.50 3.47
N ALA A 90 2.89 -3.16 2.65
CA ALA A 90 2.32 -4.47 2.99
C ALA A 90 3.36 -5.60 3.05
N LEU A 91 4.48 -5.43 2.33
CA LEU A 91 5.62 -6.33 2.37
C LEU A 91 6.57 -6.06 3.53
N GLU A 92 6.29 -5.14 4.46
CA GLU A 92 7.20 -4.87 5.56
C GLU A 92 7.57 -6.11 6.37
N THR A 93 8.82 -6.18 6.83
CA THR A 93 9.32 -7.41 7.47
C THR A 93 8.70 -7.58 8.86
N HIS A 94 8.58 -6.49 9.62
CA HIS A 94 7.90 -6.48 10.92
C HIS A 94 6.38 -6.40 10.74
N PRO A 95 5.59 -7.31 11.35
CA PRO A 95 4.13 -7.28 11.25
C PRO A 95 3.53 -5.94 11.65
N ASP A 96 4.01 -5.31 12.73
CA ASP A 96 3.48 -4.05 13.24
C ASP A 96 3.62 -2.87 12.27
N ALA A 97 4.58 -2.94 11.35
CA ALA A 97 4.82 -1.93 10.32
C ALA A 97 3.93 -2.10 9.08
N ARG A 98 3.18 -3.21 8.96
CA ARG A 98 2.25 -3.48 7.86
C ARG A 98 0.89 -2.80 8.08
N PRO A 99 0.03 -2.71 7.05
CA PRO A 99 -1.37 -2.34 7.21
C PRO A 99 -2.07 -3.20 8.26
N ALA A 100 -2.91 -2.59 9.09
CA ALA A 100 -3.66 -3.32 10.10
C ALA A 100 -4.80 -4.12 9.46
N THR A 101 -5.38 -3.60 8.36
CA THR A 101 -6.47 -4.26 7.64
C THR A 101 -6.27 -4.25 6.13
N ILE A 102 -7.05 -5.07 5.42
CA ILE A 102 -7.02 -5.12 3.96
C ILE A 102 -7.54 -3.82 3.33
N GLU A 103 -8.51 -3.16 3.98
CA GLU A 103 -9.03 -1.87 3.52
C GLU A 103 -7.96 -0.80 3.54
N GLU A 104 -7.15 -0.74 4.61
CA GLU A 104 -6.00 0.16 4.70
C GLU A 104 -4.98 -0.14 3.59
N PHE A 105 -4.69 -1.43 3.34
CA PHE A 105 -3.79 -1.82 2.26
C PHE A 105 -4.30 -1.34 0.89
N LEU A 106 -5.58 -1.58 0.57
CA LEU A 106 -6.18 -1.15 -0.69
C LEU A 106 -6.18 0.37 -0.86
N GLN A 107 -6.42 1.12 0.22
CA GLN A 107 -6.30 2.58 0.21
C GLN A 107 -4.86 3.02 -0.05
N GLY A 108 -3.88 2.38 0.59
CA GLY A 108 -2.46 2.63 0.36
C GLY A 108 -2.05 2.40 -1.09
N LEU A 109 -2.54 1.34 -1.74
CA LEU A 109 -2.27 1.06 -3.16
C LEU A 109 -2.82 2.15 -4.09
N ALA A 110 -3.96 2.75 -3.75
CA ALA A 110 -4.63 3.74 -4.59
C ALA A 110 -4.11 5.18 -4.34
N GLN A 111 -3.81 5.52 -3.10
CA GLN A 111 -3.57 6.91 -2.66
C GLN A 111 -2.12 7.16 -2.23
N GLY A 112 -1.34 6.09 -2.04
CA GLY A 112 -0.01 6.13 -1.47
C GLY A 112 -0.05 6.09 0.05
N VAL A 113 1.14 5.99 0.65
CA VAL A 113 1.31 5.90 2.10
C VAL A 113 1.85 7.24 2.61
N SER A 114 1.43 7.64 3.81
CA SER A 114 1.91 8.86 4.47
C SER A 114 3.25 8.60 5.18
N ASP A 115 4.08 9.63 5.27
CA ASP A 115 5.40 9.56 5.93
C ASP A 115 5.29 9.30 7.45
N ASP A 116 4.13 9.58 8.05
CA ASP A 116 3.87 9.47 9.50
C ASP A 116 3.64 8.03 10.02
N GLY A 117 4.28 7.03 9.41
CA GLY A 117 4.30 5.67 9.93
C GLY A 117 3.19 4.76 9.43
N GLY A 118 2.99 4.69 8.10
CA GLY A 118 2.17 3.63 7.52
C GLY A 118 0.67 3.87 7.66
N ARG A 119 0.20 5.09 7.40
CA ARG A 119 -1.24 5.35 7.23
C ARG A 119 -1.53 5.70 5.77
N PRO A 120 -2.65 5.23 5.19
CA PRO A 120 -3.05 5.67 3.85
C PRO A 120 -3.11 7.19 3.80
N ARG A 121 -2.59 7.79 2.72
CA ARG A 121 -2.67 9.24 2.55
C ARG A 121 -4.15 9.63 2.49
N PRO A 122 -4.64 10.53 3.35
CA PRO A 122 -6.05 10.89 3.35
C PRO A 122 -6.43 11.46 1.98
N THR A 123 -7.60 11.07 1.47
CA THR A 123 -8.18 11.76 0.32
C THR A 123 -8.38 13.24 0.69
N PRO A 124 -8.03 14.19 -0.18
CA PRO A 124 -8.37 15.57 0.07
C PRO A 124 -9.89 15.69 0.13
N SER A 125 -10.42 15.87 1.33
CA SER A 125 -11.82 16.23 1.52
C SER A 125 -12.05 17.58 0.83
N TRP A 126 -13.21 17.79 0.23
CA TRP A 126 -13.54 19.09 -0.38
C TRP A 126 -13.40 20.24 0.63
N GLU A 127 -13.61 19.98 1.93
CA GLU A 127 -13.34 20.88 3.05
C GLU A 127 -11.85 21.24 3.16
N SER A 128 -10.95 20.24 3.11
CA SER A 128 -9.49 20.46 3.13
C SER A 128 -9.00 21.16 1.85
N ALA A 129 -9.62 20.88 0.71
CA ALA A 129 -9.31 21.56 -0.55
C ALA A 129 -9.69 23.04 -0.50
N LEU A 130 -10.87 23.36 0.06
CA LEU A 130 -11.31 24.75 0.31
C LEU A 130 -10.41 25.47 1.31
N ALA A 131 -9.99 24.80 2.38
CA ALA A 131 -9.11 25.37 3.40
C ALA A 131 -7.72 25.68 2.82
N THR A 132 -7.16 24.76 2.04
CA THR A 132 -5.84 24.90 1.39
C THR A 132 -5.85 26.04 0.36
N HIS A 133 -6.96 26.19 -0.37
CA HIS A 133 -7.09 27.18 -1.45
C HIS A 133 -8.00 28.36 -1.08
N ARG A 134 -8.01 28.82 0.19
CA ARG A 134 -8.89 29.92 0.63
C ARG A 134 -8.74 31.20 -0.20
N GLN A 135 -7.57 31.43 -0.80
CA GLN A 135 -7.29 32.61 -1.62
C GLN A 135 -8.04 32.61 -2.96
N LEU A 136 -8.51 31.45 -3.43
CA LEU A 136 -9.31 31.35 -4.64
C LEU A 136 -10.78 31.72 -4.40
N LEU A 137 -11.25 31.69 -3.15
CA LEU A 137 -12.62 32.05 -2.79
C LEU A 137 -13.03 33.48 -3.20
N PRO A 138 -12.27 34.54 -2.89
CA PRO A 138 -12.63 35.89 -3.34
C PRO A 138 -12.57 36.03 -4.86
N ILE A 139 -11.65 35.34 -5.54
CA ILE A 139 -11.54 35.36 -7.01
C ILE A 139 -12.78 34.71 -7.63
N ALA A 140 -13.14 33.50 -7.15
CA ALA A 140 -14.34 32.80 -7.62
C ALA A 140 -15.61 33.61 -7.36
N PHE A 141 -15.71 34.25 -6.18
CA PHE A 141 -16.84 35.13 -5.84
C PHE A 141 -16.90 36.37 -6.76
N PHE A 142 -15.76 37.02 -7.03
CA PHE A 142 -15.69 38.15 -7.95
C PHE A 142 -16.08 37.75 -9.38
N LEU A 143 -15.59 36.61 -9.86
CA LEU A 143 -15.94 36.08 -11.18
C LEU A 143 -17.44 35.74 -11.27
N LEU A 144 -18.01 35.17 -10.20
CA LEU A 144 -19.45 34.91 -10.11
C LEU A 144 -20.27 36.20 -10.19
N LEU A 145 -19.89 37.23 -9.42
CA LEU A 145 -20.56 38.53 -9.46
C LEU A 145 -20.43 39.22 -10.81
N LEU A 146 -19.24 39.18 -11.42
CA LEU A 146 -19.00 39.73 -12.75
C LEU A 146 -19.86 39.02 -13.80
N ALA A 147 -19.95 37.69 -13.74
CA ALA A 147 -20.79 36.90 -14.64
C ALA A 147 -22.27 37.29 -14.48
N LEU A 148 -22.77 37.36 -13.25
CA LEU A 148 -24.15 37.78 -12.98
C LEU A 148 -24.43 39.21 -13.45
N PHE A 149 -23.48 40.13 -13.24
CA PHE A 149 -23.59 41.51 -13.69
C PHE A 149 -23.65 41.60 -15.23
N LEU A 150 -22.77 40.89 -15.93
CA LEU A 150 -22.76 40.83 -17.39
C LEU A 150 -24.05 40.19 -17.94
N THR A 151 -24.54 39.11 -17.32
CA THR A 151 -25.81 38.47 -17.69
C THR A 151 -26.99 39.43 -17.50
N TRP A 152 -27.02 40.16 -16.37
CA TRP A 152 -28.05 41.17 -16.11
C TRP A 152 -27.96 42.31 -17.14
N GLN A 153 -26.77 42.82 -17.41
CA GLN A 153 -26.57 43.91 -18.38
C GLN A 153 -26.99 43.49 -19.79
N LEU A 154 -26.70 42.24 -20.19
CA LEU A 154 -27.09 41.68 -21.47
C LEU A 154 -28.62 41.58 -21.60
N SER A 155 -29.35 41.27 -20.51
CA SER A 155 -30.82 41.20 -20.52
C SER A 155 -31.51 42.57 -20.68
N GLN A 156 -30.80 43.68 -20.46
CA GLN A 156 -31.35 45.04 -20.59
C GLN A 156 -31.18 45.62 -21.99
N LEU A 157 -30.48 44.92 -22.89
CA LEU A 157 -30.33 45.37 -24.27
C LEU A 157 -31.64 45.14 -25.05
N PRO A 158 -32.06 46.09 -25.90
CA PRO A 158 -33.24 45.91 -26.73
C PRO A 158 -33.04 44.71 -27.68
N PRO A 159 -34.10 43.94 -27.98
CA PRO A 159 -34.01 42.88 -28.97
C PRO A 159 -33.63 43.49 -30.32
N VAL A 160 -32.61 42.91 -30.96
CA VAL A 160 -32.15 43.26 -32.31
C VAL A 160 -33.13 42.71 -33.35
#